data_AF-A0A2V9JLG0-F1
#
_entry.id   AF-A0A2V9JLG0-F1
#
_cell.length_a   1.000
_cell.length_b   1.000
_cell.length_c   1.000
_cell.angle_alpha   90.00
_cell.angle_beta   90.00
_cell.angle_gamma   90.00
#
_symmetry.space_group_name_H-M   'P 1'
#
loop_
_entity.id
_entity.type
_entity.pdbx_description
1 polymer ?
#
loop_
_entity_poly.entity_id
_entity_poly.type
_entity_poly.pdbx_seq_one_letter_code
_entity_poly.pdbx_strand_id
1 'polypeptide(L)'
;MAKRYSTSTVRSDGGIVPWLAAEGPLAYSPENPPESNYFFQYSWLMPSVYRDKRHYYFGKPSSLSRGDFGWGIEPFVDFWSKARAGAVAPIYVVMGGKCDGGFAAPIACYRYQTGWDNRDMYLLIQHGSYLDFDVAEQPLIKDGLLMLFRGVGRKQKFCWRTLEDLSPNQDRILQRYFDAHERAFSDAEVSFQVAHALVCRCETGFLQCELCWTDVAREVGLDREQGPLARLLKSVPRQSFTLVQRMAEGKFGPNYVRCTTPINNVRITSFFAGECEVTVIDPRKVEIRTQRLGKSTYACERRSGGSLT
;
A
#
# COMPACT_ATOMS: atom_id res chain seq x y z
N MET A 1 -25.39 -18.89 15.65
CA MET A 1 -24.21 -18.60 14.81
C MET A 1 -23.68 -17.24 15.23
N ALA A 2 -22.47 -17.17 15.80
CA ALA A 2 -21.88 -15.88 16.16
C ALA A 2 -21.71 -15.06 14.88
N LYS A 3 -22.31 -13.87 14.87
CA LYS A 3 -22.26 -12.92 13.75
C LYS A 3 -20.77 -12.69 13.43
N ARG A 4 -20.32 -13.14 12.26
CA ARG A 4 -18.94 -12.89 11.80
C ARG A 4 -18.70 -11.38 11.83
N TYR A 5 -17.52 -10.97 12.27
CA TYR A 5 -17.06 -9.60 12.04
C TYR A 5 -17.09 -9.33 10.53
N SER A 6 -17.59 -8.15 10.14
CA SER A 6 -17.56 -7.74 8.74
C SER A 6 -16.17 -7.21 8.41
N THR A 7 -15.59 -7.65 7.30
CA THR A 7 -14.35 -7.13 6.70
C THR A 7 -14.63 -6.26 5.48
N SER A 8 -15.92 -6.00 5.21
CA SER A 8 -16.33 -5.06 4.16
C SER A 8 -15.78 -3.67 4.47
N THR A 9 -15.02 -3.12 3.55
CA THR A 9 -14.46 -1.76 3.63
C THR A 9 -15.32 -0.74 2.88
N VAL A 10 -16.39 -1.19 2.21
CA VAL A 10 -17.29 -0.36 1.43
C VAL A 10 -18.41 0.18 2.32
N ARG A 11 -18.58 1.49 2.34
CA ARG A 11 -19.67 2.20 3.02
C ARG A 11 -20.94 2.17 2.18
N SER A 12 -22.08 2.52 2.78
CA SER A 12 -23.36 2.60 2.08
C SER A 12 -23.39 3.60 0.91
N ASP A 13 -22.51 4.61 0.93
CA ASP A 13 -22.33 5.58 -0.15
C ASP A 13 -21.34 5.13 -1.23
N GLY A 14 -20.81 3.92 -1.14
CA GLY A 14 -19.80 3.36 -2.06
C GLY A 14 -18.36 3.77 -1.76
N GLY A 15 -18.13 4.68 -0.78
CA GLY A 15 -16.78 5.05 -0.37
C GLY A 15 -16.06 3.92 0.36
N ILE A 16 -14.76 3.77 0.13
CA ILE A 16 -13.94 2.73 0.75
C ILE A 16 -13.16 3.32 1.93
N VAL A 17 -13.25 2.74 3.11
CA VAL A 17 -12.50 3.22 4.29
C VAL A 17 -11.06 2.74 4.31
N PRO A 18 -10.09 3.49 4.84
CA PRO A 18 -8.70 3.02 5.00
C PRO A 18 -8.51 1.98 6.12
N TRP A 19 -9.57 1.64 6.84
CA TRP A 19 -9.56 0.76 8.01
C TRP A 19 -9.88 -0.69 7.65
N LEU A 20 -9.95 -1.59 8.64
CA LEU A 20 -10.32 -2.99 8.41
C LEU A 20 -11.77 -3.16 7.94
N ALA A 21 -12.69 -2.31 8.38
CA ALA A 21 -14.09 -2.39 7.98
C ALA A 21 -14.77 -1.03 8.03
N ALA A 22 -15.79 -0.86 7.20
CA ALA A 22 -16.64 0.33 7.17
C ALA A 22 -17.68 0.34 8.30
N GLU A 23 -18.06 -0.82 8.82
CA GLU A 23 -19.09 -0.96 9.85
C GLU A 23 -18.84 -2.15 10.79
N GLY A 24 -19.56 -2.14 11.92
CA GLY A 24 -19.50 -3.19 12.93
C GLY A 24 -18.26 -3.11 13.82
N PRO A 25 -17.96 -4.16 14.61
CA PRO A 25 -16.92 -4.09 15.64
C PRO A 25 -15.48 -3.93 15.14
N LEU A 26 -15.22 -4.08 13.83
CA LEU A 26 -13.91 -3.84 13.21
C LEU A 26 -13.76 -2.43 12.63
N ALA A 27 -14.84 -1.65 12.61
CA ALA A 27 -14.81 -0.27 12.12
C ALA A 27 -14.23 0.64 13.21
N TYR A 28 -12.91 0.82 13.16
CA TYR A 28 -12.18 1.74 14.02
C TYR A 28 -11.50 2.83 13.19
N SER A 29 -11.15 3.93 13.84
CA SER A 29 -10.24 4.94 13.30
C SER A 29 -9.34 5.46 14.42
N PRO A 30 -8.28 6.24 14.15
CA PRO A 30 -7.53 6.88 15.22
C PRO A 30 -8.36 7.85 16.08
N GLU A 31 -9.44 8.43 15.55
CA GLU A 31 -10.41 9.24 16.31
C GLU A 31 -11.37 8.41 17.17
N ASN A 32 -11.68 7.18 16.73
CA ASN A 32 -12.44 6.20 17.51
C ASN A 32 -11.64 4.89 17.61
N PRO A 33 -10.55 4.90 18.39
CA PRO A 33 -9.61 3.79 18.42
C PRO A 33 -10.20 2.59 19.16
N PRO A 34 -9.74 1.37 18.85
CA PRO A 34 -10.17 0.20 19.61
C PRO A 34 -9.69 0.32 21.06
N GLU A 35 -10.56 -0.13 21.99
CA GLU A 35 -10.33 -0.07 23.43
C GLU A 35 -9.06 -0.80 23.88
N SER A 36 -8.62 -1.79 23.09
CA SER A 36 -7.46 -2.62 23.40
C SER A 36 -6.73 -3.04 22.12
N ASN A 37 -5.44 -3.33 22.25
CA ASN A 37 -4.64 -3.90 21.17
C ASN A 37 -5.06 -5.34 20.79
N TYR A 38 -5.96 -5.96 21.56
CA TYR A 38 -6.58 -7.26 21.23
C TYR A 38 -7.25 -7.25 19.85
N PHE A 39 -7.81 -6.12 19.43
CA PHE A 39 -8.43 -5.94 18.12
C PHE A 39 -7.42 -5.84 16.95
N PHE A 40 -6.15 -6.19 17.19
CA PHE A 40 -5.14 -6.35 16.14
C PHE A 40 -4.64 -7.80 16.05
N GLN A 41 -5.39 -8.77 16.56
CA GLN A 41 -5.16 -10.22 16.36
C GLN A 41 -5.67 -10.68 14.99
N TYR A 42 -4.87 -10.52 13.95
CA TYR A 42 -5.31 -10.65 12.56
C TYR A 42 -5.80 -12.05 12.20
N SER A 43 -5.28 -13.11 12.84
CA SER A 43 -5.79 -14.47 12.64
C SER A 43 -7.24 -14.67 13.08
N TRP A 44 -7.78 -13.79 13.93
CA TRP A 44 -9.17 -13.83 14.37
C TRP A 44 -10.06 -12.91 13.53
N LEU A 45 -9.52 -11.78 13.08
CA LEU A 45 -10.26 -10.74 12.35
C LEU A 45 -10.32 -11.03 10.85
N MET A 46 -9.24 -11.61 10.32
CA MET A 46 -9.06 -11.98 8.92
C MET A 46 -8.65 -13.46 8.80
N PRO A 47 -9.51 -14.41 9.24
CA PRO A 47 -9.16 -15.82 9.33
C PRO A 47 -8.79 -16.47 7.99
N SER A 48 -9.23 -15.93 6.84
CA SER A 48 -8.83 -16.49 5.54
C SER A 48 -7.34 -16.26 5.22
N VAL A 49 -6.71 -15.28 5.88
CA VAL A 49 -5.32 -14.87 5.64
C VAL A 49 -4.32 -15.81 6.34
N TYR A 50 -4.68 -16.56 7.38
CA TYR A 50 -3.75 -17.36 8.20
C TYR A 50 -4.17 -18.84 8.26
N ARG A 51 -3.25 -19.80 8.05
CA ARG A 51 -3.57 -21.26 8.14
C ARG A 51 -3.72 -21.73 9.57
N ASP A 52 -2.84 -21.23 10.42
CA ASP A 52 -2.80 -21.65 11.80
C ASP A 52 -3.52 -20.66 12.71
N LYS A 53 -3.98 -21.18 13.85
CA LYS A 53 -4.79 -20.44 14.82
C LYS A 53 -3.94 -19.75 15.89
N ARG A 54 -2.64 -19.56 15.67
CA ARG A 54 -1.82 -18.75 16.59
C ARG A 54 -2.33 -17.31 16.57
N HIS A 55 -2.11 -16.54 17.63
CA HIS A 55 -2.45 -15.13 17.59
C HIS A 55 -1.40 -14.41 16.74
N TYR A 56 -1.84 -13.63 15.76
CA TYR A 56 -0.96 -12.79 14.96
C TYR A 56 -1.26 -11.34 15.28
N TYR A 57 -0.34 -10.63 15.93
CA TYR A 57 -0.50 -9.19 16.18
C TYR A 57 0.21 -8.42 15.10
N PHE A 58 -0.52 -7.52 14.42
CA PHE A 58 0.04 -6.75 13.30
C PHE A 58 0.81 -7.65 12.30
N GLY A 59 0.32 -8.88 12.10
CA GLY A 59 0.93 -9.85 11.19
C GLY A 59 2.10 -10.65 11.69
N LYS A 60 2.59 -10.47 12.92
CA LYS A 60 3.67 -11.31 13.49
C LYS A 60 3.10 -12.39 14.42
N PRO A 61 3.59 -13.64 14.37
CA PRO A 61 3.13 -14.70 15.27
C PRO A 61 3.47 -14.38 16.73
N SER A 62 2.49 -14.50 17.63
CA SER A 62 2.62 -14.18 19.06
C SER A 62 3.20 -15.31 19.92
N SER A 63 3.70 -16.40 19.32
CA SER A 63 4.52 -17.38 20.06
C SER A 63 5.93 -16.87 20.32
N LEU A 64 6.27 -15.73 19.71
CA LEU A 64 7.40 -14.92 20.04
C LEU A 64 7.15 -14.31 21.44
N SER A 65 8.03 -14.61 22.38
CA SER A 65 7.93 -14.32 23.80
C SER A 65 7.70 -12.82 24.09
N ARG A 66 7.40 -12.45 25.33
CA ARG A 66 7.31 -11.03 25.77
C ARG A 66 8.57 -10.21 25.42
N GLY A 67 9.72 -10.86 25.17
CA GLY A 67 10.96 -10.23 24.68
C GLY A 67 11.03 -9.99 23.17
N ASP A 68 10.12 -10.57 22.39
CA ASP A 68 9.97 -10.36 20.96
C ASP A 68 8.88 -9.33 20.61
N PHE A 69 8.39 -8.59 21.61
CA PHE A 69 7.83 -7.24 21.46
C PHE A 69 8.90 -6.26 20.91
N GLY A 70 9.62 -6.67 19.86
CA GLY A 70 10.72 -5.92 19.29
C GLY A 70 10.26 -4.77 18.40
N TRP A 71 11.26 -4.13 17.79
CA TRP A 71 11.16 -2.97 16.89
C TRP A 71 10.06 -2.99 15.82
N GLY A 72 9.57 -4.17 15.43
CA GLY A 72 8.59 -4.32 14.33
C GLY A 72 7.12 -4.14 14.73
N ILE A 73 6.77 -4.23 16.02
CA ILE A 73 5.37 -4.07 16.50
C ILE A 73 5.22 -2.87 17.43
N GLU A 74 6.29 -2.52 18.14
CA GLU A 74 6.33 -1.41 19.09
C GLU A 74 5.73 -0.11 18.53
N PRO A 75 6.12 0.36 17.32
CA PRO A 75 5.59 1.62 16.76
C PRO A 75 4.07 1.63 16.64
N PHE A 76 3.46 0.50 16.29
CA PHE A 76 2.01 0.40 16.14
C PHE A 76 1.30 0.37 17.50
N VAL A 77 1.85 -0.35 18.48
CA VAL A 77 1.32 -0.37 19.84
C VAL A 77 1.37 1.01 20.48
N ASP A 78 2.48 1.73 20.30
CA ASP A 78 2.63 3.10 20.79
C ASP A 78 1.67 4.05 20.08
N PHE A 79 1.62 4.02 18.74
CA PHE A 79 0.66 4.83 17.98
C PHE A 79 -0.78 4.66 18.49
N TRP A 80 -1.26 3.42 18.64
CA TRP A 80 -2.62 3.19 19.12
C TRP A 80 -2.83 3.58 20.58
N SER A 81 -1.78 3.53 21.41
CA SER A 81 -1.79 4.11 22.75
C SER A 81 -1.97 5.64 22.70
N LYS A 82 -1.22 6.33 21.83
CA LYS A 82 -1.35 7.78 21.60
C LYS A 82 -2.71 8.14 21.03
N ALA A 83 -3.25 7.34 20.11
CA ALA A 83 -4.57 7.56 19.53
C ALA A 83 -5.67 7.52 20.61
N ARG A 84 -5.64 6.51 21.50
CA ARG A 84 -6.53 6.44 22.67
C ARG A 84 -6.40 7.62 23.63
N ALA A 85 -5.20 8.20 23.73
CA ALA A 85 -4.95 9.41 24.52
C ALA A 85 -5.29 10.72 23.79
N GLY A 86 -5.79 10.67 22.54
CA GLY A 86 -6.06 11.86 21.72
C GLY A 86 -4.79 12.60 21.26
N ALA A 87 -3.63 11.93 21.28
CA ALA A 87 -2.31 12.51 21.03
C ALA A 87 -1.78 12.22 19.61
N VAL A 88 -2.68 12.04 18.64
CA VAL A 88 -2.34 11.86 17.21
C VAL A 88 -3.02 12.95 16.39
N ALA A 89 -2.36 13.40 15.33
CA ALA A 89 -2.89 14.44 14.44
C ALA A 89 -3.15 13.86 13.05
N PRO A 90 -4.37 13.98 12.49
CA PRO A 90 -4.62 13.61 11.11
C PRO A 90 -3.87 14.58 10.18
N ILE A 91 -3.13 14.03 9.22
CA ILE A 91 -2.40 14.81 8.21
C ILE A 91 -3.05 14.67 6.85
N TYR A 92 -3.47 13.45 6.53
CA TYR A 92 -4.17 13.16 5.28
C TYR A 92 -5.09 11.96 5.50
N VAL A 93 -6.39 12.11 5.32
CA VAL A 93 -7.34 11.01 5.44
C VAL A 93 -8.26 11.06 4.25
N VAL A 94 -8.25 10.00 3.44
CA VAL A 94 -9.11 9.92 2.26
C VAL A 94 -9.82 8.57 2.21
N MET A 95 -11.12 8.65 1.91
CA MET A 95 -11.89 7.48 1.52
C MET A 95 -11.55 7.15 0.07
N GLY A 96 -11.33 5.88 -0.22
CA GLY A 96 -11.07 5.40 -1.56
C GLY A 96 -12.34 5.29 -2.39
N GLY A 97 -12.16 5.06 -3.68
CA GLY A 97 -13.24 4.85 -4.62
C GLY A 97 -12.84 5.21 -6.05
N LYS A 98 -13.70 4.85 -7.00
CA LYS A 98 -13.57 5.33 -8.37
C LYS A 98 -13.89 6.81 -8.48
N CYS A 99 -13.14 7.49 -9.33
CA CYS A 99 -13.37 8.88 -9.71
C CYS A 99 -13.31 9.00 -11.24
N ASP A 100 -13.70 10.15 -11.76
CA ASP A 100 -13.67 10.40 -13.20
C ASP A 100 -12.27 10.13 -13.76
N GLY A 101 -12.17 9.09 -14.60
CA GLY A 101 -10.91 8.68 -15.24
C GLY A 101 -9.88 7.99 -14.34
N GLY A 102 -10.23 7.57 -13.11
CA GLY A 102 -9.26 7.04 -12.16
C GLY A 102 -9.81 6.22 -10.99
N PHE A 103 -8.88 5.76 -10.16
CA PHE A 103 -9.15 5.22 -8.84
C PHE A 103 -8.30 5.97 -7.81
N ALA A 104 -8.89 6.28 -6.66
CA ALA A 104 -8.20 6.77 -5.48
C ALA A 104 -8.18 5.65 -4.43
N ALA A 105 -6.99 5.27 -3.98
CA ALA A 105 -6.87 4.30 -2.90
C ALA A 105 -7.31 4.91 -1.56
N PRO A 106 -7.97 4.11 -0.70
CA PRO A 106 -8.22 4.51 0.66
C PRO A 106 -6.88 4.53 1.40
N ILE A 107 -6.55 5.65 2.03
CA ILE A 107 -5.33 5.77 2.83
C ILE A 107 -5.49 6.84 3.89
N ALA A 108 -4.91 6.58 5.06
CA ALA A 108 -4.84 7.53 6.15
C ALA A 108 -3.39 7.73 6.59
N CYS A 109 -3.04 8.96 6.93
CA CYS A 109 -1.74 9.37 7.45
C CYS A 109 -1.94 10.22 8.70
N TYR A 110 -1.32 9.79 9.79
CA TYR A 110 -1.34 10.48 11.07
C TYR A 110 0.07 10.79 11.52
N ARG A 111 0.23 11.92 12.19
CA ARG A 111 1.45 12.31 12.88
C ARG A 111 1.32 12.00 14.37
N TYR A 112 2.38 11.47 14.96
CA TYR A 112 2.44 11.21 16.39
C TYR A 112 3.88 11.33 16.90
N GLN A 113 4.03 11.54 18.21
CA GLN A 113 5.32 11.49 18.87
C GLN A 113 5.50 10.16 19.60
N THR A 114 6.62 9.50 19.35
CA THR A 114 6.96 8.21 19.96
C THR A 114 7.24 8.34 21.46
N GLY A 115 7.00 7.28 22.22
CA GLY A 115 7.29 7.24 23.66
C GLY A 115 8.77 7.04 24.03
N TRP A 116 9.58 6.41 23.18
CA TRP A 116 10.94 5.98 23.52
C TRP A 116 12.06 6.93 23.08
N ASP A 117 11.80 7.84 22.14
CA ASP A 117 12.80 8.81 21.66
C ASP A 117 12.22 10.19 21.31
N ASN A 118 10.95 10.43 21.61
CA ASN A 118 10.22 11.65 21.26
C ASN A 118 10.36 12.03 19.77
N ARG A 119 10.60 11.05 18.89
CA ARG A 119 10.64 11.29 17.45
C ARG A 119 9.25 11.55 16.95
N ASP A 120 9.22 12.43 15.97
CA ASP A 120 8.02 12.83 15.28
C ASP A 120 7.87 11.97 14.03
N MET A 121 6.82 11.16 14.02
CA MET A 121 6.65 10.07 13.07
C MET A 121 5.32 10.24 12.32
N TYR A 122 5.32 9.84 11.06
CA TYR A 122 4.09 9.56 10.33
C TYR A 122 3.77 8.06 10.43
N LEU A 123 2.48 7.74 10.53
CA LEU A 123 1.93 6.40 10.34
C LEU A 123 0.93 6.42 9.18
N LEU A 124 1.21 5.64 8.13
CA LEU A 124 0.27 5.31 7.07
C LEU A 124 -0.56 4.09 7.44
N ILE A 125 -1.85 4.12 7.10
CA ILE A 125 -2.81 3.05 7.39
C ILE A 125 -3.61 2.73 6.12
N GLN A 126 -3.70 1.44 5.78
CA GLN A 126 -4.50 0.94 4.65
C GLN A 126 -4.94 -0.52 4.87
N HIS A 127 -6.22 -0.74 5.19
CA HIS A 127 -6.86 -2.06 5.38
C HIS A 127 -6.09 -2.98 6.32
N GLY A 128 -5.65 -2.40 7.44
CA GLY A 128 -4.83 -3.10 8.41
C GLY A 128 -3.36 -3.23 8.02
N SER A 129 -2.90 -2.72 6.88
CA SER A 129 -1.48 -2.53 6.61
C SER A 129 -0.99 -1.21 7.18
N TYR A 130 0.20 -1.21 7.80
CA TYR A 130 0.78 -0.03 8.42
C TYR A 130 2.21 0.22 7.95
N LEU A 131 2.59 1.49 7.82
CA LEU A 131 3.98 1.92 7.63
C LEU A 131 4.26 3.13 8.50
N ASP A 132 5.29 3.07 9.33
CA ASP A 132 5.80 4.22 10.07
C ASP A 132 7.14 4.70 9.53
N PHE A 133 7.35 6.01 9.55
CA PHE A 133 8.62 6.63 9.16
C PHE A 133 8.72 8.03 9.75
N ASP A 134 9.96 8.53 9.86
CA ASP A 134 10.24 9.87 10.34
C ASP A 134 9.60 10.92 9.43
N VAL A 135 9.02 11.97 10.03
CA VAL A 135 8.43 13.09 9.29
C VAL A 135 9.41 13.72 8.29
N ALA A 136 10.71 13.73 8.62
CA ALA A 136 11.76 14.27 7.76
C ALA A 136 11.97 13.47 6.46
N GLU A 137 11.62 12.19 6.41
CA GLU A 137 11.74 11.34 5.21
C GLU A 137 10.66 11.64 4.17
N GLN A 138 9.52 12.22 4.60
CA GLN A 138 8.35 12.48 3.75
C GLN A 138 7.86 13.93 3.88
N PRO A 139 8.67 14.93 3.47
CA PRO A 139 8.34 16.35 3.64
C PRO A 139 7.11 16.80 2.83
N LEU A 140 6.70 16.06 1.80
CA LEU A 140 5.63 16.45 0.88
C LEU A 140 4.25 15.90 1.24
N ILE A 141 4.13 15.10 2.31
CA ILE A 141 2.86 14.45 2.69
C ILE A 141 1.76 15.47 2.99
N LYS A 142 2.11 16.62 3.59
CA LYS A 142 1.15 17.70 3.87
C LYS A 142 0.55 18.31 2.60
N ASP A 143 1.26 18.21 1.48
CA ASP A 143 0.80 18.64 0.16
C ASP A 143 0.06 17.51 -0.58
N GLY A 144 -0.21 16.38 0.09
CA GLY A 144 -0.88 15.21 -0.49
C GLY A 144 0.01 14.37 -1.40
N LEU A 145 1.34 14.52 -1.32
CA LEU A 145 2.29 13.81 -2.16
C LEU A 145 3.21 12.90 -1.34
N LEU A 146 3.53 11.72 -1.89
CA LEU A 146 4.57 10.84 -1.40
C LEU A 146 5.82 10.98 -2.25
N MET A 147 6.97 10.94 -1.59
CA MET A 147 8.26 10.71 -2.22
C MET A 147 8.51 9.21 -2.32
N LEU A 148 8.85 8.73 -3.51
CA LEU A 148 9.11 7.33 -3.79
C LEU A 148 10.54 7.13 -4.28
N PHE A 149 11.13 5.99 -3.93
CA PHE A 149 12.42 5.56 -4.43
C PHE A 149 12.29 4.23 -5.17
N ARG A 150 12.76 4.18 -6.41
CA ARG A 150 12.70 2.97 -7.27
C ARG A 150 14.09 2.52 -7.68
N GLY A 151 14.43 1.29 -7.34
CA GLY A 151 15.67 0.67 -7.78
C GLY A 151 15.72 0.47 -9.30
N VAL A 152 16.88 0.75 -9.88
CA VAL A 152 17.17 0.44 -11.30
C VAL A 152 18.16 -0.72 -11.45
N GLY A 153 18.66 -1.25 -10.32
CA GLY A 153 19.60 -2.36 -10.27
C GLY A 153 20.92 -2.01 -10.96
N ARG A 154 21.36 -2.88 -11.89
CA ARG A 154 22.56 -2.65 -12.71
C ARG A 154 22.28 -1.84 -13.98
N LYS A 155 21.03 -1.40 -14.19
CA LYS A 155 20.69 -0.62 -15.39
C LYS A 155 21.13 0.81 -15.23
N GLN A 156 21.60 1.37 -16.33
CA GLN A 156 22.01 2.78 -16.44
C GLN A 156 20.85 3.70 -16.84
N LYS A 157 19.72 3.13 -17.27
CA LYS A 157 18.53 3.87 -17.68
C LYS A 157 17.31 3.37 -16.92
N PHE A 158 16.54 4.33 -16.40
CA PHE A 158 15.21 4.08 -15.88
C PHE A 158 14.19 4.39 -16.97
N CYS A 159 13.43 3.37 -17.40
CA CYS A 159 12.36 3.56 -18.35
C CYS A 159 11.03 3.61 -17.59
N TRP A 160 10.42 4.79 -17.56
CA TRP A 160 9.05 4.98 -17.08
C TRP A 160 8.17 5.30 -18.27
N ARG A 161 7.07 4.55 -18.44
CA ARG A 161 6.18 4.77 -19.57
C ARG A 161 5.07 5.72 -19.15
N THR A 162 5.08 6.93 -19.70
CA THR A 162 3.95 7.84 -19.61
C THR A 162 2.81 7.33 -20.49
N LEU A 163 1.59 7.32 -19.97
CA LEU A 163 0.39 6.94 -20.71
C LEU A 163 -0.45 8.20 -20.91
N GLU A 164 -0.32 8.79 -22.10
CA GLU A 164 -1.07 9.97 -22.56
C GLU A 164 -1.89 9.58 -23.79
N ASP A 165 -2.97 10.31 -24.06
CA ASP A 165 -3.81 10.20 -25.26
C ASP A 165 -4.24 8.76 -25.59
N LEU A 166 -4.86 8.10 -24.60
CA LEU A 166 -5.37 6.74 -24.79
C LEU A 166 -6.54 6.74 -25.78
N SER A 167 -6.50 5.79 -26.72
CA SER A 167 -7.67 5.50 -27.55
C SER A 167 -8.85 5.00 -26.71
N PRO A 168 -10.10 5.08 -27.22
CA PRO A 168 -11.28 4.60 -26.47
C PRO A 168 -11.18 3.14 -26.00
N ASN A 169 -10.54 2.27 -26.79
CA ASN A 169 -10.32 0.87 -26.39
C ASN A 169 -9.29 0.76 -25.25
N GLN A 170 -8.25 1.59 -25.27
CA GLN A 170 -7.25 1.63 -24.21
C GLN A 170 -7.80 2.21 -22.91
N ASP A 171 -8.66 3.22 -23.00
CA ASP A 171 -9.40 3.75 -21.85
C ASP A 171 -10.27 2.67 -21.22
N ARG A 172 -10.96 1.86 -22.02
CA ARG A 172 -11.73 0.72 -21.50
C ARG A 172 -10.86 -0.28 -20.74
N ILE A 173 -9.67 -0.61 -21.26
CA ILE A 173 -8.71 -1.49 -20.57
C ILE A 173 -8.26 -0.87 -19.23
N LEU A 174 -8.00 0.44 -19.23
CA LEU A 174 -7.63 1.17 -18.04
C LEU A 174 -8.76 1.22 -16.99
N GLN A 175 -10.01 1.39 -17.42
CA GLN A 175 -11.17 1.33 -16.53
C GLN A 175 -11.32 -0.05 -15.89
N ARG A 176 -11.17 -1.14 -16.65
CA ARG A 176 -11.14 -2.50 -16.08
C ARG A 176 -10.00 -2.70 -15.06
N TYR A 177 -8.87 -2.05 -15.29
CA TYR A 177 -7.76 -2.07 -14.34
C TYR A 177 -8.11 -1.35 -13.03
N PHE A 178 -8.84 -0.24 -13.10
CA PHE A 178 -9.37 0.42 -11.91
C PHE A 178 -10.48 -0.38 -11.21
N ASP A 179 -11.34 -1.07 -11.97
CA ASP A 179 -12.32 -2.00 -11.40
C ASP A 179 -11.63 -3.12 -10.60
N ALA A 180 -10.48 -3.62 -11.08
CA ALA A 180 -9.68 -4.60 -10.34
C ALA A 180 -9.15 -4.03 -9.01
N HIS A 181 -8.70 -2.77 -9.00
CA HIS A 181 -8.28 -2.12 -7.76
C HIS A 181 -9.44 -1.90 -6.80
N GLU A 182 -10.57 -1.38 -7.28
CA GLU A 182 -11.78 -1.20 -6.47
C GLU A 182 -12.20 -2.51 -5.82
N ARG A 183 -12.27 -3.60 -6.61
CA ARG A 183 -12.54 -4.95 -6.10
C ARG A 183 -11.50 -5.43 -5.09
N ALA A 184 -10.22 -5.17 -5.35
CA ALA A 184 -9.14 -5.53 -4.43
C ALA A 184 -9.20 -4.74 -3.11
N PHE A 185 -9.82 -3.55 -3.11
CA PHE A 185 -9.97 -2.70 -1.94
C PHE A 185 -11.35 -2.82 -1.28
N SER A 186 -12.31 -3.57 -1.84
CA SER A 186 -13.68 -3.66 -1.32
C SER A 186 -13.85 -4.51 -0.05
N ASP A 187 -12.82 -5.28 0.29
CA ASP A 187 -12.79 -6.13 1.48
C ASP A 187 -11.36 -6.20 2.01
N ALA A 188 -11.18 -6.10 3.34
CA ALA A 188 -9.87 -6.06 3.95
C ALA A 188 -9.10 -7.38 3.82
N GLU A 189 -9.75 -8.55 3.86
CA GLU A 189 -9.06 -9.83 3.64
C GLU A 189 -8.57 -9.95 2.20
N VAL A 190 -9.42 -9.59 1.24
CA VAL A 190 -9.05 -9.54 -0.18
C VAL A 190 -7.89 -8.58 -0.38
N SER A 191 -7.99 -7.39 0.20
CA SER A 191 -6.96 -6.37 0.10
C SER A 191 -5.63 -6.86 0.67
N PHE A 192 -5.68 -7.48 1.83
CA PHE A 192 -4.51 -8.01 2.49
C PHE A 192 -3.84 -9.10 1.64
N GLN A 193 -4.61 -10.10 1.19
CA GLN A 193 -4.07 -11.18 0.36
C GLN A 193 -3.45 -10.65 -0.94
N VAL A 194 -4.14 -9.76 -1.66
CA VAL A 194 -3.63 -9.18 -2.92
C VAL A 194 -2.32 -8.40 -2.71
N ALA A 195 -2.17 -7.69 -1.59
CA ALA A 195 -0.94 -6.95 -1.27
C ALA A 195 0.26 -7.88 -1.01
N HIS A 196 0.02 -9.09 -0.48
CA HIS A 196 1.06 -9.99 0.00
C HIS A 196 1.30 -11.23 -0.88
N ALA A 197 0.38 -11.55 -1.79
CA ALA A 197 0.44 -12.79 -2.59
C ALA A 197 1.69 -12.96 -3.46
N LEU A 198 2.35 -11.85 -3.83
CA LEU A 198 3.56 -11.86 -4.66
C LEU A 198 4.82 -11.51 -3.86
N VAL A 199 4.70 -11.41 -2.54
CA VAL A 199 5.74 -11.00 -1.62
C VAL A 199 6.20 -12.21 -0.81
N CYS A 200 7.06 -13.04 -1.41
CA CYS A 200 7.71 -14.15 -0.70
C CYS A 200 8.80 -13.60 0.22
N ARG A 201 8.51 -13.50 1.52
CA ARG A 201 9.48 -13.12 2.56
C ARG A 201 9.45 -14.14 3.69
N CYS A 202 10.55 -14.27 4.43
CA CYS A 202 10.56 -15.14 5.62
C CYS A 202 9.54 -14.64 6.65
N GLU A 203 9.28 -13.34 6.70
CA GLU A 203 8.28 -12.71 7.55
C GLU A 203 6.84 -12.91 7.07
N THR A 204 6.59 -13.33 5.83
CA THR A 204 5.24 -13.54 5.30
C THR A 204 4.95 -15.01 5.01
N GLY A 205 5.89 -15.91 5.30
CA GLY A 205 5.79 -17.34 5.00
C GLY A 205 4.68 -18.11 5.73
N PHE A 206 4.02 -17.48 6.70
CA PHE A 206 2.85 -18.03 7.40
C PHE A 206 1.51 -17.49 6.89
N LEU A 207 1.52 -16.57 5.92
CA LEU A 207 0.32 -16.07 5.27
C LEU A 207 -0.20 -17.09 4.26
N GLN A 208 -1.53 -17.16 4.14
CA GLN A 208 -2.23 -17.78 3.05
C GLN A 208 -2.40 -16.79 1.93
N CYS A 209 -1.85 -17.12 0.78
CA CYS A 209 -2.04 -16.36 -0.44
C CYS A 209 -2.92 -17.18 -1.39
N GLU A 210 -4.16 -17.46 -0.97
CA GLU A 210 -5.13 -18.19 -1.80
C GLU A 210 -5.70 -17.30 -2.91
N LEU A 211 -5.71 -15.98 -2.69
CA LEU A 211 -6.10 -14.97 -3.66
C LEU A 211 -4.91 -14.08 -4.01
N CYS A 212 -4.70 -13.80 -5.31
CA CYS A 212 -3.71 -12.82 -5.75
C CYS A 212 -4.31 -11.78 -6.72
N TRP A 213 -3.50 -10.78 -7.08
CA TRP A 213 -3.89 -9.76 -8.06
C TRP A 213 -4.45 -10.34 -9.36
N THR A 214 -3.88 -11.45 -9.84
CA THR A 214 -4.30 -12.09 -11.09
C THR A 214 -5.74 -12.61 -11.01
N ASP A 215 -6.16 -13.08 -9.84
CA ASP A 215 -7.51 -13.60 -9.63
C ASP A 215 -8.54 -12.47 -9.61
N VAL A 216 -8.23 -11.37 -8.91
CA VAL A 216 -9.06 -10.15 -8.94
C VAL A 216 -9.14 -9.56 -10.35
N ALA A 217 -8.02 -9.53 -11.08
CA ALA A 217 -8.00 -9.10 -12.48
C ALA A 217 -8.87 -10.00 -13.39
N ARG A 218 -8.98 -11.29 -13.09
CA ARG A 218 -9.84 -12.24 -13.81
C ARG A 218 -11.33 -11.99 -13.52
N GLU A 219 -11.69 -11.73 -12.27
CA GLU A 219 -13.08 -11.43 -11.86
C GLU A 219 -13.67 -10.25 -12.65
N VAL A 220 -12.87 -9.20 -12.90
CA VAL A 220 -13.32 -8.02 -13.66
C VAL A 220 -13.03 -8.10 -15.17
N GLY A 221 -12.48 -9.23 -15.63
CA GLY A 221 -12.19 -9.51 -17.04
C GLY A 221 -10.98 -8.75 -17.61
N LEU A 222 -10.09 -8.19 -16.79
CA LEU A 222 -8.83 -7.58 -17.24
C LEU A 222 -7.89 -8.63 -17.85
N ASP A 223 -7.91 -9.87 -17.36
CA ASP A 223 -7.09 -10.97 -17.86
C ASP A 223 -7.34 -11.27 -19.35
N ARG A 224 -8.58 -11.11 -19.82
CA ARG A 224 -9.00 -11.26 -21.22
C ARG A 224 -8.45 -10.19 -22.15
N GLU A 225 -8.16 -9.00 -21.62
CA GLU A 225 -7.63 -7.89 -22.41
C GLU A 225 -6.19 -8.18 -22.85
N GLN A 226 -5.91 -7.94 -24.13
CA GLN A 226 -4.62 -8.21 -24.77
C GLN A 226 -3.92 -6.92 -25.20
N GLY A 227 -2.66 -7.05 -25.63
CA GLY A 227 -1.88 -5.95 -26.18
C GLY A 227 -0.93 -5.27 -25.19
N PRO A 228 -0.17 -4.25 -25.64
CA PRO A 228 0.90 -3.64 -24.85
C PRO A 228 0.42 -2.95 -23.56
N LEU A 229 -0.74 -2.27 -23.59
CA LEU A 229 -1.27 -1.59 -22.41
C LEU A 229 -1.74 -2.57 -21.34
N ALA A 230 -2.53 -3.58 -21.72
CA ALA A 230 -2.98 -4.60 -20.78
C ALA A 230 -1.80 -5.33 -20.12
N ARG A 231 -0.76 -5.67 -20.90
CA ARG A 231 0.48 -6.26 -20.36
C ARG A 231 1.19 -5.33 -19.38
N LEU A 232 1.27 -4.04 -19.68
CA LEU A 232 1.85 -3.04 -18.78
C LEU A 232 1.07 -2.98 -17.47
N LEU A 233 -0.25 -2.75 -17.53
CA LEU A 233 -1.10 -2.57 -16.34
C LEU A 233 -1.10 -3.82 -15.45
N LYS A 234 -1.12 -5.02 -16.05
CA LYS A 234 -0.97 -6.30 -15.31
C LYS A 234 0.37 -6.44 -14.59
N SER A 235 1.40 -5.71 -15.03
CA SER A 235 2.73 -5.73 -14.40
C SER A 235 2.91 -4.66 -13.30
N VAL A 236 2.11 -3.59 -13.30
CA VAL A 236 2.25 -2.44 -12.38
C VAL A 236 2.23 -2.87 -10.91
N PRO A 237 1.30 -3.73 -10.44
CA PRO A 237 1.28 -4.19 -9.05
C PRO A 237 2.51 -4.97 -8.60
N ARG A 238 3.41 -5.34 -9.52
CA ARG A 238 4.69 -6.00 -9.22
C ARG A 238 5.86 -5.01 -9.11
N GLN A 239 5.61 -3.72 -9.31
CA GLN A 239 6.63 -2.68 -9.28
C GLN A 239 6.67 -2.01 -7.90
N SER A 240 7.65 -2.42 -7.10
CA SER A 240 7.83 -1.91 -5.75
C SER A 240 8.64 -0.61 -5.66
N PHE A 241 8.25 0.24 -4.73
CA PHE A 241 8.91 1.50 -4.38
C PHE A 241 9.10 1.54 -2.87
N THR A 242 10.15 2.19 -2.38
CA THR A 242 10.30 2.48 -0.95
C THR A 242 9.97 3.95 -0.67
N LEU A 243 9.45 4.24 0.51
CA LEU A 243 9.17 5.60 0.99
C LEU A 243 10.37 6.23 1.70
N VAL A 244 11.34 5.43 2.13
CA VAL A 244 12.51 5.90 2.89
C VAL A 244 13.77 5.72 2.04
N GLN A 245 14.62 6.76 2.01
CA GLN A 245 15.83 6.74 1.16
C GLN A 245 16.80 5.65 1.63
N ARG A 246 17.03 5.55 2.94
CA ARG A 246 17.90 4.53 3.53
C ARG A 246 17.47 3.11 3.16
N MET A 247 16.17 2.86 3.10
CA MET A 247 15.62 1.56 2.68
C MET A 247 15.89 1.32 1.19
N ALA A 248 15.79 2.35 0.35
CA ALA A 248 16.15 2.27 -1.06
C ALA A 248 17.63 1.92 -1.25
N GLU A 249 18.52 2.55 -0.49
CA GLU A 249 19.96 2.31 -0.52
C GLU A 249 20.32 0.88 -0.12
N GLY A 250 19.72 0.38 0.96
CA GLY A 250 19.91 -1.01 1.40
C GLY A 250 19.34 -2.03 0.40
N LYS A 251 18.16 -1.75 -0.15
CA LYS A 251 17.42 -2.71 -1.00
C LYS A 251 17.88 -2.74 -2.46
N PHE A 252 18.19 -1.57 -3.02
CA PHE A 252 18.50 -1.40 -4.44
C PHE A 252 19.97 -1.07 -4.70
N GLY A 253 20.75 -0.80 -3.65
CA GLY A 253 22.11 -0.28 -3.77
C GLY A 253 22.12 1.21 -4.15
N PRO A 254 23.23 1.73 -4.71
CA PRO A 254 23.39 3.16 -4.99
C PRO A 254 22.52 3.69 -6.14
N ASN A 255 21.86 2.79 -6.89
CA ASN A 255 21.18 3.12 -8.13
C ASN A 255 19.66 3.07 -7.95
N TYR A 256 19.09 4.22 -7.60
CA TYR A 256 17.65 4.42 -7.55
C TYR A 256 17.28 5.79 -8.12
N VAL A 257 16.03 5.89 -8.56
CA VAL A 257 15.41 7.16 -8.96
C VAL A 257 14.47 7.65 -7.88
N ARG A 258 14.38 8.98 -7.72
CA ARG A 258 13.41 9.63 -6.85
C ARG A 258 12.22 10.09 -7.68
N CYS A 259 11.03 9.69 -7.26
CA CYS A 259 9.76 10.04 -7.87
C CYS A 259 8.83 10.68 -6.83
N THR A 260 7.75 11.29 -7.30
CA THR A 260 6.61 11.70 -6.47
C THR A 260 5.31 11.18 -7.05
N THR A 261 4.33 10.95 -6.19
CA THR A 261 2.97 10.58 -6.60
C THR A 261 1.97 11.04 -5.54
N PRO A 262 0.69 11.27 -5.87
CA PRO A 262 -0.35 11.48 -4.87
C PRO A 262 -0.40 10.35 -3.83
N ILE A 263 -0.59 10.69 -2.56
CA ILE A 263 -0.65 9.71 -1.47
C ILE A 263 -1.76 8.67 -1.67
N ASN A 264 -2.86 9.04 -2.32
CA ASN A 264 -3.96 8.15 -2.67
C ASN A 264 -3.72 7.33 -3.96
N ASN A 265 -2.50 7.33 -4.49
CA ASN A 265 -2.11 6.56 -5.69
C ASN A 265 -1.21 5.37 -5.35
N VAL A 266 -1.17 4.94 -4.09
CA VAL A 266 -0.31 3.83 -3.67
C VAL A 266 -1.06 2.74 -2.93
N ARG A 267 -0.49 1.54 -2.97
CA ARG A 267 -0.87 0.39 -2.15
C ARG A 267 0.30 -0.01 -1.27
N ILE A 268 0.08 -0.16 0.03
CA ILE A 268 1.09 -0.69 0.96
C ILE A 268 1.33 -2.18 0.67
N THR A 269 2.59 -2.59 0.50
CA THR A 269 2.95 -3.99 0.22
C THR A 269 3.80 -4.65 1.31
N SER A 270 4.47 -3.85 2.15
CA SER A 270 5.13 -4.35 3.37
C SER A 270 4.32 -3.96 4.59
N PHE A 271 3.82 -4.96 5.32
CA PHE A 271 2.88 -4.77 6.43
C PHE A 271 3.57 -4.37 7.75
N PHE A 272 4.81 -4.80 7.98
CA PHE A 272 5.57 -4.51 9.22
C PHE A 272 7.09 -4.67 9.06
N ALA A 273 7.59 -4.82 7.82
CA ALA A 273 8.98 -5.20 7.57
C ALA A 273 9.99 -4.04 7.73
N GLY A 274 9.55 -2.85 8.17
CA GLY A 274 10.40 -1.65 8.21
C GLY A 274 10.88 -1.16 6.83
N GLU A 275 10.62 -1.92 5.76
CA GLU A 275 11.07 -1.60 4.40
C GLU A 275 10.35 -0.41 3.77
N CYS A 276 9.24 0.03 4.37
CA CYS A 276 8.43 1.17 3.92
C CYS A 276 8.05 1.04 2.43
N GLU A 277 7.56 -0.13 2.01
CA GLU A 277 7.34 -0.46 0.61
C GLU A 277 5.88 -0.29 0.17
N VAL A 278 5.75 0.29 -1.02
CA VAL A 278 4.47 0.48 -1.70
C VAL A 278 4.57 0.08 -3.17
N THR A 279 3.42 -0.18 -3.80
CA THR A 279 3.27 -0.16 -5.25
C THR A 279 2.43 1.04 -5.66
N VAL A 280 2.60 1.50 -6.91
CA VAL A 280 1.76 2.57 -7.46
C VAL A 280 0.54 1.97 -8.14
N ILE A 281 -0.59 2.67 -8.09
CA ILE A 281 -1.85 2.25 -8.72
C ILE A 281 -1.91 2.78 -10.14
N ASP A 282 -1.94 4.10 -10.31
CA ASP A 282 -1.96 4.74 -11.62
C ASP A 282 -0.54 5.21 -12.00
N PRO A 283 0.14 4.54 -12.95
CA PRO A 283 1.48 4.93 -13.35
C PRO A 283 1.54 6.32 -14.02
N ARG A 284 0.40 6.87 -14.48
CA ARG A 284 0.31 8.23 -15.05
C ARG A 284 0.55 9.32 -14.01
N LYS A 285 0.25 9.04 -12.74
CA LYS A 285 0.36 10.00 -11.63
C LYS A 285 1.75 9.97 -10.96
N VAL A 286 2.75 9.38 -11.61
CA VAL A 286 4.13 9.30 -11.09
C VAL A 286 5.00 10.30 -11.83
N GLU A 287 5.59 11.21 -11.08
CA GLU A 287 6.49 12.24 -11.59
C GLU A 287 7.92 11.94 -11.16
N ILE A 288 8.88 12.01 -12.08
CA ILE A 288 10.29 11.78 -11.75
C ILE A 288 10.93 13.11 -11.35
N ARG A 289 11.44 13.22 -10.12
CA ARG A 289 11.91 14.49 -9.53
C ARG A 289 13.42 14.70 -9.58
N THR A 290 14.23 13.66 -9.35
CA THR A 290 15.70 13.82 -9.31
C THR A 290 16.42 12.49 -9.51
N GLN A 291 17.56 12.55 -10.20
CA GLN A 291 18.39 11.39 -10.54
C GLN A 291 19.61 11.35 -9.60
N ARG A 292 19.76 10.29 -8.79
CA ARG A 292 21.09 9.95 -8.27
C ARG A 292 21.64 8.84 -9.14
N LEU A 293 22.22 9.21 -10.29
CA LEU A 293 22.97 8.29 -11.14
C LEU A 293 24.45 8.50 -10.90
N GLY A 294 25.07 7.59 -10.14
CA GLY A 294 26.51 7.47 -10.11
C GLY A 294 26.99 6.98 -11.48
N LYS A 295 27.34 7.92 -12.38
CA LYS A 295 27.90 7.67 -13.72
C LYS A 295 27.00 6.85 -14.65
N SER A 296 26.01 7.45 -15.31
CA SER A 296 25.57 7.04 -16.65
C SER A 296 24.45 7.90 -17.23
N THR A 297 24.40 7.95 -18.56
CA THR A 297 23.59 8.82 -19.39
C THR A 297 22.12 8.41 -19.46
N TYR A 298 21.26 9.41 -19.31
CA TYR A 298 19.81 9.30 -19.40
C TYR A 298 19.32 9.24 -20.86
N ALA A 299 18.24 8.49 -21.10
CA ALA A 299 17.32 8.71 -22.21
C ALA A 299 15.89 8.62 -21.68
N CYS A 300 15.17 9.73 -21.67
CA CYS A 300 13.70 9.69 -21.66
C CYS A 300 13.29 9.23 -23.06
N GLU A 301 12.93 7.98 -23.24
CA GLU A 301 12.05 7.69 -24.36
C GLU A 301 10.65 8.19 -23.98
N ARG A 302 10.40 9.48 -24.21
CA ARG A 302 9.04 9.92 -24.55
C ARG A 302 8.71 9.22 -25.86
N ARG A 303 8.11 8.03 -25.79
CA ARG A 303 7.44 7.47 -26.96
C ARG A 303 6.15 8.26 -27.11
N SER A 304 6.24 9.42 -27.76
CA SER A 304 5.09 10.00 -28.46
C SER A 304 4.51 8.91 -29.35
N GLY A 305 3.18 8.77 -29.32
CA GLY A 305 2.39 7.69 -29.92
C GLY A 305 3.04 7.03 -31.13
N GLY A 306 3.83 5.98 -30.89
CA GLY A 306 4.18 5.02 -31.91
C GLY A 306 2.94 4.17 -32.12
N SER A 307 2.28 4.37 -33.26
CA SER A 307 1.13 3.60 -33.75
C SER A 307 1.08 2.19 -33.16
N LEU A 308 0.02 1.93 -32.40
CA LEU A 308 -0.29 0.62 -31.85
C LEU A 308 -0.83 -0.28 -32.96
N THR A 309 0.08 -0.81 -33.77
CA THR A 309 -0.16 -2.08 -34.50
C THR A 309 0.25 -3.24 -33.62
#